data_AF-A0A4V5TS77-F1
#
_entry.id   AF-A0A4V5TS77-F1
#
_cell.length_a   1.000
_cell.length_b   1.000
_cell.length_c   1.000
_cell.angle_alpha   90.00
_cell.angle_beta   90.00
_cell.angle_gamma   90.00
#
_symmetry.space_group_name_H-M   'P 1'
#
loop_
_entity.id
_entity.type
_entity.pdbx_description
1 polymer ?
#
loop_
_entity_poly.entity_id
_entity_poly.type
_entity_poly.pdbx_seq_one_letter_code
_entity_poly.pdbx_strand_id
1 'polypeptide(L)'
;MRPPLTKSISLEDFQNYYWLKAELQTFCRKHGLPASGSKIEITERISHYLHTGKILKNSSGQKVSKASLSYKDLSLQTIITKNHRCSEDVRAFFKEKIGANFRFTVALQKFFKENVG
;
A
#
# COMPACT_ATOMS: atom_id res chain seq x y z
N MET A 1 -1.43 26.45 17.03
CA MET A 1 -2.32 25.64 17.89
C MET A 1 -2.98 24.61 17.00
N ARG A 2 -2.85 23.31 17.30
CA ARG A 2 -3.42 22.26 16.45
C ARG A 2 -4.92 22.09 16.78
N PRO A 3 -5.83 22.19 15.79
CA PRO A 3 -7.25 21.98 16.04
C PRO A 3 -7.54 20.50 16.36
N PRO A 4 -8.55 20.20 17.18
CA PRO A 4 -8.95 18.82 17.44
C PRO A 4 -9.58 18.19 16.17
N LEU A 5 -9.33 16.90 15.95
CA LEU A 5 -9.95 16.15 14.85
C LEU A 5 -11.43 15.93 15.14
N THR A 6 -12.26 16.90 14.78
CA THR A 6 -13.71 16.87 14.97
C THR A 6 -14.43 17.04 13.64
N LYS A 7 -15.72 16.72 13.63
CA LYS A 7 -16.58 16.83 12.45
C LYS A 7 -16.76 18.29 11.95
N SER A 8 -16.34 19.25 12.77
CA SER A 8 -16.37 20.69 12.52
C SER A 8 -15.05 21.23 11.97
N ILE A 9 -14.02 20.39 11.81
CA ILE A 9 -12.75 20.84 11.21
C ILE A 9 -12.95 21.14 9.72
N SER A 10 -12.32 22.21 9.23
CA SER A 10 -12.31 22.49 7.80
C SER A 10 -11.45 21.44 7.06
N LEU A 11 -11.79 21.16 5.80
CA LEU A 11 -10.98 20.26 4.96
C LEU A 11 -9.56 20.79 4.78
N GLU A 12 -9.42 22.11 4.69
CA GLU A 12 -8.15 22.82 4.54
C GLU A 12 -7.27 22.61 5.78
N ASP A 13 -7.81 22.80 6.99
CA ASP A 13 -7.10 22.50 8.22
C ASP A 13 -6.74 21.01 8.30
N PHE A 14 -7.69 20.13 7.98
CA PHE A 14 -7.42 18.70 7.99
C PHE A 14 -6.26 18.30 7.05
N GLN A 15 -6.14 18.94 5.88
CA GLN A 15 -5.03 18.69 4.96
C GLN A 15 -3.72 19.38 5.37
N ASN A 16 -3.80 20.55 6.02
CA ASN A 16 -2.64 21.33 6.45
C ASN A 16 -1.93 20.75 7.68
N TYR A 17 -2.63 19.97 8.50
CA TYR A 17 -2.04 19.37 9.71
C TYR A 17 -1.61 17.91 9.51
N TYR A 18 -0.51 17.54 10.17
CA TYR A 18 -0.08 16.14 10.25
C TYR A 18 -0.93 15.39 11.28
N TRP A 19 -1.62 14.33 10.84
CA TRP A 19 -2.39 13.44 11.71
C TRP A 19 -1.70 12.11 11.92
N LEU A 20 -1.71 11.61 13.15
CA LEU A 20 -1.30 10.25 13.46
C LEU A 20 -2.40 9.27 13.02
N LYS A 21 -1.98 8.08 12.59
CA LYS A 21 -2.92 7.02 12.21
C LYS A 21 -3.90 6.70 13.34
N ALA A 22 -3.42 6.65 14.59
CA ALA A 22 -4.26 6.38 15.75
C ALA A 22 -5.37 7.43 15.96
N GLU A 23 -5.08 8.71 15.70
CA GLU A 23 -6.06 9.79 15.79
C GLU A 23 -7.12 9.66 14.70
N LEU A 24 -6.69 9.42 13.46
CA LEU A 24 -7.58 9.17 12.33
C LEU A 24 -8.48 7.96 12.59
N GLN A 25 -7.93 6.88 13.15
CA GLN A 25 -8.69 5.70 13.53
C GLN A 25 -9.69 5.97 14.65
N THR A 26 -9.31 6.78 15.64
CA THR A 26 -10.19 7.16 16.76
C THR A 26 -11.38 7.98 16.25
N PHE A 27 -11.12 8.95 15.37
CA PHE A 27 -12.17 9.71 14.68
C PHE A 27 -13.08 8.79 13.88
N CYS A 28 -12.52 7.84 13.13
CA CYS A 28 -13.31 6.88 12.40
C CYS A 28 -14.24 6.07 13.31
N ARG A 29 -13.71 5.51 14.41
CA ARG A 29 -14.50 4.75 15.39
C ARG A 29 -15.62 5.58 16.01
N LYS A 30 -15.34 6.83 16.35
CA LYS A 30 -16.33 7.76 16.95
C LYS A 30 -17.49 8.08 16.01
N HIS A 31 -17.24 8.10 14.70
CA HIS A 31 -18.23 8.44 13.67
C HIS A 31 -18.78 7.22 12.90
N GLY A 32 -18.49 5.99 13.37
CA GLY A 32 -18.94 4.76 12.70
C GLY A 32 -18.30 4.53 11.33
N LEU A 33 -17.19 5.21 11.04
CA LEU A 33 -16.40 5.00 9.83
C LEU A 33 -15.49 3.79 10.02
N PRO A 34 -15.22 3.03 8.95
CA PRO A 34 -14.25 1.96 9.01
C PRO A 34 -12.83 2.52 9.24
N ALA A 35 -12.17 2.05 10.29
CA ALA A 35 -10.82 2.44 10.70
C ALA A 35 -9.71 1.51 10.14
N SER A 36 -10.08 0.60 9.24
CA SER A 36 -9.19 -0.33 8.55
C SER A 36 -8.61 0.32 7.30
N GLY A 37 -7.30 0.16 7.09
CA GLY A 37 -6.62 0.65 5.90
C GLY A 37 -5.22 1.19 6.18
N SER A 38 -4.56 1.61 5.10
CA SER A 38 -3.35 2.43 5.17
C SER A 38 -3.69 3.85 5.66
N LYS A 39 -2.71 4.62 6.16
CA LYS A 39 -2.94 5.99 6.66
C LYS A 39 -3.64 6.85 5.61
N ILE A 40 -3.20 6.73 4.36
CA ILE A 40 -3.72 7.46 3.20
C ILE A 40 -5.21 7.14 2.97
N GLU A 41 -5.58 5.86 2.95
CA GLU A 41 -6.99 5.44 2.79
C GLU A 41 -7.89 5.99 3.92
N ILE A 42 -7.40 6.01 5.16
CA ILE A 42 -8.17 6.54 6.29
C ILE A 42 -8.32 8.06 6.13
N THR A 43 -7.26 8.77 5.73
CA THR A 43 -7.29 10.21 5.47
C THR A 43 -8.28 10.57 4.36
N GLU A 44 -8.25 9.87 3.23
CA GLU A 44 -9.18 10.09 2.10
C GLU A 44 -10.63 9.82 2.50
N ARG A 45 -10.87 8.79 3.33
CA ARG A 45 -12.21 8.50 3.82
C ARG A 45 -12.73 9.60 4.74
N ILE A 46 -11.87 10.15 5.59
CA ILE A 46 -12.21 11.26 6.49
C ILE A 46 -12.46 12.53 5.68
N SER A 47 -11.62 12.86 4.70
CA SER A 47 -11.86 14.04 3.84
C SER A 47 -13.17 13.91 3.07
N HIS A 48 -13.47 12.73 2.51
CA HIS A 48 -14.75 12.50 1.85
C HIS A 48 -15.94 12.65 2.82
N TYR A 49 -15.82 12.13 4.04
CA TYR A 49 -16.85 12.25 5.07
C TYR A 49 -17.08 13.70 5.51
N LEU A 50 -16.01 14.50 5.65
CA LEU A 50 -16.11 15.93 5.96
C LEU A 50 -16.76 16.72 4.80
N HIS A 51 -16.48 16.35 3.55
CA HIS A 51 -17.03 17.03 2.37
C HIS A 51 -18.49 16.68 2.08
N THR A 52 -18.86 15.39 2.12
CA THR A 52 -20.21 14.93 1.71
C THR A 52 -21.10 14.50 2.88
N GLY A 53 -20.57 14.38 4.09
CA GLY A 53 -21.29 13.82 5.25
C GLY A 53 -21.61 12.33 5.13
N LYS A 54 -21.26 11.68 4.01
CA LYS A 54 -21.60 10.28 3.72
C LYS A 54 -20.47 9.35 4.12
N ILE A 55 -20.84 8.26 4.80
CA ILE A 55 -19.92 7.18 5.16
C ILE A 55 -19.62 6.38 3.89
N LEU A 56 -18.41 6.48 3.38
CA LEU A 56 -17.91 5.48 2.44
C LEU A 56 -17.77 4.19 3.26
N LYS A 57 -18.75 3.28 3.13
CA LYS A 57 -18.57 1.90 3.55
C LYS A 57 -17.30 1.42 2.89
N ASN A 58 -16.52 0.62 3.60
CA ASN A 58 -15.49 -0.15 2.93
C ASN A 58 -16.19 -0.84 1.77
N SER A 59 -15.88 -0.43 0.55
CA SER A 59 -15.61 -1.41 -0.46
C SER A 59 -14.62 -2.31 0.26
N SER A 60 -15.09 -3.45 0.75
CA SER A 60 -14.28 -4.65 0.78
C SER A 60 -13.90 -4.84 -0.68
N GLY A 61 -13.01 -3.97 -1.18
CA GLY A 61 -12.30 -4.15 -2.41
C GLY A 61 -11.73 -5.50 -2.15
N GLN A 62 -12.27 -6.47 -2.89
CA GLN A 62 -11.75 -7.81 -2.93
C GLN A 62 -10.27 -7.62 -2.76
N LYS A 63 -9.67 -8.26 -1.75
CA LYS A 63 -8.26 -8.57 -1.89
C LYS A 63 -8.26 -9.24 -3.24
N VAL A 64 -7.90 -8.49 -4.29
CA VAL A 64 -7.44 -9.04 -5.54
C VAL A 64 -6.33 -9.86 -4.97
N SER A 65 -6.64 -11.15 -4.77
CA SER A 65 -5.68 -12.15 -4.41
C SER A 65 -4.63 -11.85 -5.42
N LYS A 66 -3.56 -11.16 -4.98
CA LYS A 66 -2.43 -10.82 -5.81
C LYS A 66 -2.05 -12.20 -6.24
N ALA A 67 -2.48 -12.57 -7.45
CA ALA A 67 -2.43 -13.92 -7.92
C ALA A 67 -1.01 -14.29 -7.57
N SER A 68 -0.87 -15.25 -6.67
CA SER A 68 0.43 -15.72 -6.25
C SER A 68 1.03 -16.11 -7.58
N LEU A 69 1.82 -15.21 -8.16
CA LEU A 69 2.62 -15.48 -9.33
C LEU A 69 3.47 -16.59 -8.78
N SER A 70 3.03 -17.80 -9.10
CA SER A 70 3.55 -19.01 -8.53
C SER A 70 4.94 -19.06 -9.12
N TYR A 71 5.90 -18.51 -8.38
CA TYR A 71 7.31 -18.52 -8.72
C TYR A 71 7.87 -19.96 -8.68
N LYS A 72 7.01 -20.98 -8.53
CA LYS A 72 7.34 -22.40 -8.59
C LYS A 72 8.10 -22.77 -9.86
N ASP A 73 7.87 -22.08 -10.98
CA ASP A 73 8.53 -22.34 -12.26
C ASP A 73 9.31 -21.12 -12.78
N LEU A 74 10.10 -20.49 -11.91
CA LEU A 74 11.08 -19.50 -12.34
C LEU A 74 12.10 -20.18 -13.27
N SER A 75 12.12 -19.75 -14.53
CA SER A 75 13.06 -20.19 -15.55
C SER A 75 13.80 -18.98 -16.11
N LEU A 76 14.88 -19.20 -16.86
CA LEU A 76 15.59 -18.12 -17.55
C LEU A 76 14.72 -17.42 -18.63
N GLN A 77 13.60 -18.04 -19.01
CA GLN A 77 12.64 -17.51 -19.96
C GLN A 77 11.47 -16.77 -19.27
N THR A 78 11.48 -16.69 -17.94
CA THR A 78 10.41 -16.02 -17.20
C THR A 78 10.50 -14.51 -17.42
N ILE A 79 9.46 -13.97 -18.03
CA ILE A 79 9.31 -12.53 -18.31
C ILE A 79 9.15 -11.74 -17.01
N ILE A 80 9.86 -10.60 -16.93
CA ILE A 80 9.75 -9.67 -15.80
C ILE A 80 8.42 -8.92 -15.91
N THR A 81 7.47 -9.28 -15.05
CA THR A 81 6.16 -8.60 -15.02
C THR A 81 6.20 -7.29 -14.23
N LYS A 82 5.25 -6.38 -14.50
CA LYS A 82 5.11 -5.08 -13.79
C LYS A 82 4.98 -5.22 -12.27
N ASN A 83 4.52 -6.38 -11.81
CA ASN A 83 4.34 -6.73 -10.40
C ASN A 83 5.47 -7.61 -9.85
N HIS A 84 6.61 -7.68 -10.54
CA HIS A 84 7.76 -8.47 -10.11
C HIS A 84 8.21 -8.05 -8.70
N ARG A 85 8.22 -9.00 -7.77
CA ARG A 85 8.69 -8.81 -6.41
C ARG A 85 9.99 -9.55 -6.22
N CYS A 86 10.97 -8.90 -5.59
CA CYS A 86 12.17 -9.57 -5.08
C CYS A 86 11.79 -10.42 -3.85
N SER A 87 11.05 -11.52 -4.08
CA SER A 87 10.65 -12.47 -3.04
C SER A 87 11.79 -13.45 -2.73
N GLU A 88 11.58 -14.26 -1.69
CA GLU A 88 12.51 -15.31 -1.33
C GLU A 88 12.65 -16.36 -2.43
N ASP A 89 11.55 -16.68 -3.14
CA ASP A 89 11.55 -17.61 -4.28
C ASP A 89 12.47 -17.13 -5.41
N VAL A 90 12.37 -15.84 -5.78
CA VAL A 90 13.24 -15.23 -6.79
C VAL A 90 14.69 -15.22 -6.32
N ARG A 91 14.92 -14.96 -5.02
CA ARG A 91 16.27 -15.02 -4.44
C ARG A 91 16.86 -16.42 -4.51
N ALA A 92 16.07 -17.45 -4.21
CA ALA A 92 16.49 -18.83 -4.23
C ALA A 92 16.90 -19.24 -5.65
N PHE A 93 16.09 -18.89 -6.66
CA PHE A 93 16.41 -19.10 -8.07
C PHE A 93 17.74 -18.43 -8.47
N PHE A 94 17.93 -17.15 -8.17
CA PHE A 94 19.18 -16.46 -8.50
C PHE A 94 20.39 -17.00 -7.73
N LYS A 95 20.20 -17.45 -6.48
CA LYS A 95 21.26 -18.11 -5.73
C LYS A 95 21.64 -19.47 -6.32
N GLU A 96 20.67 -20.22 -6.85
CA GLU A 96 20.92 -21.47 -7.55
C GLU A 96 21.70 -21.24 -8.85
N LYS A 97 21.35 -20.19 -9.62
CA LYS A 97 22.00 -19.92 -10.92
C LYS A 97 23.30 -19.13 -10.85
N ILE A 98 23.43 -18.18 -9.93
CA ILE A 98 24.56 -17.22 -9.85
C ILE A 98 25.44 -17.49 -8.61
N GLY A 99 24.90 -18.15 -7.58
CA GLY A 99 25.61 -18.53 -6.37
C GLY A 99 25.13 -17.82 -5.09
N ALA A 100 25.53 -18.36 -3.94
CA ALA A 100 25.04 -17.94 -2.61
C ALA A 100 25.32 -16.47 -2.25
N ASN A 101 26.32 -15.85 -2.89
CA ASN A 101 26.69 -14.44 -2.70
C ASN A 101 25.74 -13.47 -3.41
N PHE A 102 24.76 -13.96 -4.17
CA PHE A 102 23.80 -13.13 -4.86
C PHE A 102 22.95 -12.30 -3.88
N ARG A 103 22.84 -11.00 -4.19
CA ARG A 103 22.02 -10.02 -3.47
C ARG A 103 21.30 -9.12 -4.47
N PHE A 104 20.05 -8.79 -4.15
CA PHE A 104 19.32 -7.77 -4.88
C PHE A 104 19.91 -6.40 -4.57
N THR A 105 20.66 -5.84 -5.51
CA THR A 105 21.16 -4.47 -5.44
C THR A 105 20.08 -3.48 -5.91
N VAL A 106 20.23 -2.21 -5.53
CA VAL A 106 19.34 -1.13 -5.99
C VAL A 106 19.34 -1.03 -7.52
N ALA A 107 20.51 -1.21 -8.14
CA ALA A 107 20.65 -1.21 -9.59
C ALA A 107 19.80 -2.32 -10.25
N LEU A 108 19.85 -3.53 -9.72
CA LEU A 108 19.06 -4.66 -10.24
C LEU A 108 17.55 -4.46 -10.01
N GLN A 109 17.16 -3.90 -8.87
CA GLN A 109 15.75 -3.57 -8.61
C GLN A 109 15.23 -2.50 -9.59
N LYS A 110 16.06 -1.53 -9.94
CA LYS A 110 15.74 -0.51 -10.94
C LYS A 110 15.64 -1.13 -12.34
N PHE A 111 16.58 -2.01 -12.69
CA PHE A 111 16.55 -2.77 -13.93
C PHE A 111 15.25 -3.55 -14.12
N PHE A 112 14.77 -4.26 -13.09
CA PHE A 112 13.48 -4.97 -13.15
C PHE A 112 12.28 -4.04 -13.38
N LYS A 113 12.33 -2.79 -12.91
CA LYS A 113 11.25 -1.82 -13.12
C LYS A 113 11.26 -1.21 -14.51
N GLU A 114 12.45 -1.05 -15.09
CA GLU A 114 12.64 -0.44 -16.41
C GLU A 114 12.47 -1.45 -17.56
N ASN A 115 12.78 -2.73 -17.31
CA ASN A 115 12.73 -3.81 -18.30
C ASN A 115 11.53 -4.73 -18.05
N VAL A 116 10.37 -4.15 -17.79
CA VAL A 116 9.11 -4.88 -17.72
C VAL A 116 8.63 -5.12 -19.15
N GLY A 117 8.56 -6.38 -19.59
CA GLY A 117 8.14 -6.73 -20.96
C GLY A 117 8.62 -8.10 -21.39
#